data_AF-A0A2E6ZFJ3-F1
#
_entry.id   AF-A0A2E6ZFJ3-F1
#
_cell.length_a   1.000
_cell.length_b   1.000
_cell.length_c   1.000
_cell.angle_alpha   90.00
_cell.angle_beta   90.00
_cell.angle_gamma   90.00
#
_symmetry.space_group_name_H-M   'P 1'
#
loop_
_entity.id
_entity.type
_entity.pdbx_description
1 polymer ?
#
loop_
_entity_poly.entity_id
_entity_poly.type
_entity_poly.pdbx_seq_one_letter_code
_entity_poly.pdbx_strand_id
1 'polypeptide(L)'
;MLRLTFLIRRKRDLSRADMQRYWLDKHGSLVAGHSRSLGVLRYVQVHTTDDDHSRLPGRRGEMEEPYDGVAEVWWESKDAMVEATRSKEGRQVDRILREDEEHFIDLTRSVAWFNYEYPQVNPTPENIVATERSSLVKLYFPLRHLESLSVEEAQWYWRTHHGPVIRRQAHGSGILRYQQVHRDEPELTAAINSSRGSEIEPYLGHAEVWMDRNSMGNPTPENKAASRRAYEDEANFIDFERSSMFLTKEHVIVDHR
;
A
#
# COMPACT_ATOMS: atom_id res chain seq x y z
N MET A 1 0.19 4.62 15.81
CA MET A 1 0.51 5.52 14.69
C MET A 1 -0.63 5.48 13.70
N LEU A 2 -1.02 6.64 13.17
CA LEU A 2 -1.96 6.74 12.06
C LEU A 2 -1.17 6.63 10.75
N ARG A 3 -1.69 5.88 9.78
CA ARG A 3 -1.12 5.77 8.43
C ARG A 3 -2.15 6.17 7.38
N LEU A 4 -1.69 6.87 6.34
CA LEU A 4 -2.40 7.08 5.08
C LEU A 4 -1.76 6.21 4.01
N THR A 5 -2.60 5.54 3.23
CA THR A 5 -2.23 4.87 1.98
C THR A 5 -2.91 5.60 0.84
N PHE A 6 -2.17 5.96 -0.20
CA PHE A 6 -2.73 6.58 -1.42
C PHE A 6 -2.27 5.80 -2.65
N LEU A 7 -3.16 5.01 -3.23
CA LEU A 7 -2.92 4.32 -4.49
C LEU A 7 -3.06 5.30 -5.65
N ILE A 8 -2.02 5.40 -6.47
CA ILE A 8 -1.87 6.45 -7.48
C ILE A 8 -1.95 5.85 -8.87
N ARG A 9 -2.79 6.44 -9.71
CA ARG A 9 -2.78 6.30 -11.16
C ARG A 9 -2.15 7.55 -11.76
N ARG A 10 -1.28 7.37 -12.75
CA ARG A 10 -0.73 8.48 -13.52
C ARG A 10 -1.79 9.11 -14.43
N LYS A 11 -1.60 10.38 -14.77
CA LYS A 11 -2.35 11.01 -15.88
C LYS A 11 -2.15 10.23 -17.18
N ARG A 12 -3.18 10.18 -18.03
CA ARG A 12 -3.21 9.35 -19.25
C ARG A 12 -2.12 9.68 -20.27
N ASP A 13 -1.64 10.91 -20.27
CA ASP A 13 -0.59 11.43 -21.15
C ASP A 13 0.83 11.17 -20.64
N LEU A 14 1.00 10.66 -19.42
CA LEU A 14 2.29 10.33 -18.84
C LEU A 14 2.61 8.83 -18.96
N SER A 15 3.88 8.53 -19.23
CA SER A 15 4.40 7.18 -19.00
C SER A 15 4.56 6.93 -17.49
N ARG A 16 4.59 5.66 -17.07
CA ARG A 16 4.84 5.31 -15.66
C ARG A 16 6.19 5.86 -15.19
N ALA A 17 7.24 5.67 -15.99
CA ALA A 17 8.58 6.12 -15.67
C ALA A 17 8.66 7.65 -15.52
N ASP A 18 7.97 8.41 -16.38
CA ASP A 18 7.96 9.88 -16.28
C ASP A 18 7.19 10.34 -15.04
N MET A 19 6.05 9.73 -14.74
CA MET A 19 5.28 10.01 -13.53
C MET A 19 6.09 9.70 -12.27
N GLN A 20 6.65 8.48 -12.17
CA GLN A 20 7.45 8.04 -11.02
C GLN A 20 8.69 8.92 -10.83
N ARG A 21 9.37 9.33 -11.91
CA ARG A 21 10.51 10.25 -11.81
C ARG A 21 10.10 11.63 -11.31
N TYR A 22 9.00 12.21 -11.83
CA TYR A 22 8.48 13.48 -11.31
C TYR A 22 8.13 13.34 -9.81
N TRP A 23 7.44 12.26 -9.47
CA TRP A 23 7.01 11.98 -8.12
C TRP A 23 8.18 11.84 -7.15
N LEU A 24 9.25 11.13 -7.53
CA LEU A 24 10.44 10.95 -6.69
C LEU A 24 11.24 12.24 -6.54
N ASP A 25 11.58 12.88 -7.66
CA ASP A 25 12.55 13.97 -7.68
C ASP A 25 11.95 15.31 -7.25
N LYS A 26 10.69 15.58 -7.64
CA LYS A 26 10.01 16.87 -7.39
C LYS A 26 9.11 16.79 -6.18
N HIS A 27 8.05 15.98 -6.27
CA HIS A 27 7.06 15.87 -5.20
C HIS A 27 7.67 15.28 -3.93
N GLY A 28 8.56 14.29 -4.07
CA GLY A 28 9.31 13.70 -2.95
C GLY A 28 10.08 14.74 -2.15
N SER A 29 10.87 15.56 -2.86
CA SER A 29 11.61 16.69 -2.26
C SER A 29 10.70 17.72 -1.61
N LEU A 30 9.55 18.00 -2.21
CA LEU A 30 8.55 18.94 -1.71
C LEU A 30 7.94 18.45 -0.38
N VAL A 31 7.51 17.19 -0.32
CA VAL A 31 6.99 16.57 0.92
C VAL A 31 8.07 16.52 1.99
N ALA A 32 9.31 16.15 1.63
CA ALA A 32 10.43 16.13 2.57
C ALA A 32 10.66 17.51 3.21
N GLY A 33 10.67 18.58 2.40
CA GLY A 33 10.88 19.95 2.84
C GLY A 33 9.79 20.47 3.80
N HIS A 34 8.57 19.93 3.71
CA HIS A 34 7.44 20.33 4.55
C HIS A 34 7.00 19.28 5.59
N SER A 35 7.72 18.16 5.69
CA SER A 35 7.39 17.02 6.57
C SER A 35 7.09 17.44 8.01
N ARG A 36 7.94 18.30 8.60
CA ARG A 36 7.74 18.84 9.96
C ARG A 36 6.47 19.69 10.09
N SER A 37 6.19 20.55 9.12
CA SER A 37 4.98 21.38 9.12
C SER A 37 3.69 20.56 9.00
N LEU A 38 3.79 19.38 8.39
CA LEU A 38 2.69 18.43 8.25
C LEU A 38 2.63 17.39 9.38
N GLY A 39 3.57 17.41 10.32
CA GLY A 39 3.69 16.40 11.38
C GLY A 39 4.01 14.99 10.87
N VAL A 40 4.55 14.88 9.65
CA VAL A 40 4.85 13.60 9.00
C VAL A 40 6.10 12.98 9.65
N LEU A 41 5.95 11.79 10.22
CA LEU A 41 7.04 11.01 10.82
C LEU A 41 7.75 10.11 9.81
N ARG A 42 7.02 9.64 8.80
CA ARG A 42 7.57 8.83 7.72
C ARG A 42 6.81 9.09 6.44
N TYR A 43 7.54 9.11 5.33
CA TYR A 43 6.99 9.16 4.00
C TYR A 43 7.77 8.20 3.09
N VAL A 44 7.05 7.24 2.50
CA VAL A 44 7.60 6.28 1.54
C VAL A 44 6.82 6.40 0.24
N GLN A 45 7.54 6.47 -0.87
CA GLN A 45 6.98 6.23 -2.19
C GLN A 45 7.24 4.78 -2.57
N VAL A 46 6.17 4.06 -2.90
CA VAL A 46 6.22 2.65 -3.26
C VAL A 46 5.89 2.56 -4.74
N HIS A 47 6.90 2.45 -5.59
CA HIS A 47 6.77 2.49 -7.04
C HIS A 47 6.51 1.10 -7.58
N THR A 48 5.46 0.95 -8.40
CA THR A 48 5.19 -0.29 -9.11
C THR A 48 6.28 -0.57 -10.13
N THR A 49 6.74 -1.82 -10.15
CA THR A 49 7.78 -2.31 -11.06
C THR A 49 7.27 -2.51 -12.49
N ASP A 50 8.18 -2.77 -13.43
CA ASP A 50 7.84 -3.15 -14.81
C ASP A 50 7.71 -4.67 -15.01
N ASP A 51 7.64 -5.43 -13.92
CA ASP A 51 7.39 -6.88 -13.95
C ASP A 51 6.05 -7.20 -14.68
N ASP A 52 5.94 -8.40 -15.27
CA ASP A 52 4.67 -8.86 -15.86
C ASP A 52 3.69 -9.28 -14.75
N HIS A 53 2.86 -8.32 -14.37
CA HIS A 53 1.89 -8.43 -13.30
C HIS A 53 0.77 -9.43 -13.58
N SER A 54 0.55 -9.80 -14.85
CA SER A 54 -0.44 -10.82 -15.23
C SER A 54 0.03 -12.24 -14.90
N ARG A 55 1.34 -12.42 -14.67
CA ARG A 55 1.98 -13.74 -14.44
C ARG A 55 2.58 -13.89 -13.04
N LEU A 56 2.20 -13.03 -12.10
CA LEU A 56 2.73 -13.12 -10.74
C LEU A 56 2.42 -14.47 -10.09
N PRO A 57 3.43 -15.14 -9.49
CA PRO A 57 3.19 -16.27 -8.63
C PRO A 57 2.21 -15.89 -7.51
N GLY A 58 1.12 -16.65 -7.38
CA GLY A 58 0.08 -16.36 -6.40
C GLY A 58 -0.99 -15.36 -6.86
N ARG A 59 -1.00 -14.92 -8.13
CA ARG A 59 -2.14 -14.17 -8.68
C ARG A 59 -3.45 -14.95 -8.53
N ARG A 60 -4.56 -14.24 -8.31
CA ARG A 60 -5.88 -14.78 -7.99
C ARG A 60 -6.85 -14.69 -9.17
N GLY A 61 -6.45 -15.22 -10.32
CA GLY A 61 -7.23 -15.13 -11.55
C GLY A 61 -7.18 -13.73 -12.17
N GLU A 62 -8.29 -13.30 -12.77
CA GLU A 62 -8.47 -11.92 -13.23
C GLU A 62 -8.63 -10.99 -12.02
N MET A 63 -8.01 -9.82 -12.10
CA MET A 63 -7.93 -8.84 -11.01
C MET A 63 -7.82 -7.44 -11.63
N GLU A 64 -8.23 -6.40 -10.90
CA GLU A 64 -8.07 -5.01 -11.30
C GLU A 64 -6.61 -4.68 -11.64
N GLU A 65 -6.42 -3.81 -12.62
CA GLU A 65 -5.10 -3.42 -13.11
C GLU A 65 -4.18 -2.94 -11.98
N PRO A 66 -2.86 -3.20 -12.02
CA PRO A 66 -1.90 -2.59 -11.11
C PRO A 66 -1.95 -1.07 -11.10
N TYR A 67 -1.86 -0.47 -9.91
CA TYR A 67 -1.60 0.96 -9.77
C TYR A 67 -0.16 1.31 -10.16
N ASP A 68 0.12 2.58 -10.41
CA ASP A 68 1.47 3.02 -10.78
C ASP A 68 2.39 3.20 -9.56
N GLY A 69 1.80 3.32 -8.37
CA GLY A 69 2.50 3.27 -7.10
C GLY A 69 1.62 3.66 -5.92
N VAL A 70 2.23 3.76 -4.75
CA VAL A 70 1.55 4.03 -3.48
C VAL A 70 2.31 5.05 -2.64
N ALA A 71 1.64 6.12 -2.22
CA ALA A 71 2.16 7.00 -1.18
C ALA A 71 1.79 6.41 0.19
N GLU A 72 2.79 6.20 1.04
CA GLU A 72 2.58 5.78 2.43
C GLU A 72 3.06 6.89 3.35
N VAL A 73 2.18 7.42 4.20
CA VAL A 73 2.48 8.56 5.07
C VAL A 73 2.05 8.22 6.49
N TRP A 74 2.87 8.56 7.48
CA TRP A 74 2.56 8.25 8.88
C TRP A 74 2.70 9.46 9.79
N TRP A 75 1.82 9.47 10.80
CA TRP A 75 1.81 10.40 11.91
C TRP A 75 1.82 9.64 13.24
N GLU A 76 2.21 10.35 14.29
CA GLU A 76 2.20 9.79 15.65
C GLU A 76 0.80 9.31 16.05
N SER A 77 -0.19 10.15 15.81
CA SER A 77 -1.61 9.91 16.08
C SER A 77 -2.49 10.69 15.10
N LYS A 78 -3.80 10.40 15.13
CA LYS A 78 -4.81 11.21 14.43
C LYS A 78 -4.80 12.65 14.89
N ASP A 79 -4.71 12.89 16.20
CA ASP A 79 -4.72 14.25 16.75
C ASP A 79 -3.52 15.06 16.29
N ALA A 80 -2.32 14.45 16.25
CA ALA A 80 -1.12 15.11 15.73
C ALA A 80 -1.25 15.49 14.24
N MET A 81 -1.84 14.60 13.43
CA MET A 81 -2.13 14.89 12.02
C MET A 81 -3.14 16.05 11.90
N VAL A 82 -4.21 16.04 12.69
CA VAL A 82 -5.26 17.07 12.66
C VAL A 82 -4.71 18.42 13.10
N GLU A 83 -3.93 18.46 14.18
CA GLU A 83 -3.29 19.68 14.66
C GLU A 83 -2.37 20.30 13.60
N ALA A 84 -1.47 19.48 13.04
CA ALA A 84 -0.52 19.93 12.03
C ALA A 84 -1.24 20.46 10.77
N THR A 85 -2.20 19.71 10.23
CA THR A 85 -2.91 20.06 8.99
C THR A 85 -3.90 21.22 9.16
N ARG A 86 -4.40 21.48 10.38
CA ARG A 86 -5.26 22.64 10.69
C ARG A 86 -4.48 23.90 11.08
N SER A 87 -3.16 23.86 11.18
CA SER A 87 -2.36 25.08 11.32
C SER A 87 -2.46 25.95 10.05
N LYS A 88 -2.05 27.22 10.14
CA LYS A 88 -2.03 28.12 8.97
C LYS A 88 -1.03 27.60 7.93
N GLU A 89 0.14 27.20 8.42
CA GLU A 89 1.25 26.66 7.66
C GLU A 89 0.84 25.32 7.03
N GLY A 90 0.22 24.42 7.78
CA GLY A 90 -0.26 23.12 7.30
C GLY A 90 -1.29 23.24 6.17
N ARG A 91 -2.26 24.16 6.30
CA ARG A 91 -3.22 24.44 5.20
C ARG A 91 -2.56 25.01 3.94
N GLN A 92 -1.52 25.82 4.11
CA GLN A 92 -0.76 26.36 2.98
C GLN A 92 0.00 25.24 2.28
N VAL A 93 0.66 24.37 3.04
CA VAL A 93 1.39 23.22 2.49
C VAL A 93 0.45 22.22 1.83
N ASP A 94 -0.70 21.88 2.43
CA ASP A 94 -1.69 20.98 1.81
C ASP A 94 -2.12 21.51 0.43
N ARG A 95 -2.35 22.82 0.30
CA ARG A 95 -2.67 23.43 -0.99
C ARG A 95 -1.54 23.24 -2.00
N ILE A 96 -0.30 23.54 -1.61
CA ILE A 96 0.89 23.39 -2.47
C ILE A 96 1.02 21.94 -2.94
N LEU A 97 0.85 20.96 -2.03
CA LEU A 97 0.94 19.54 -2.38
C LEU A 97 -0.18 19.12 -3.32
N ARG A 98 -1.42 19.56 -3.10
CA ARG A 98 -2.55 19.25 -3.98
C ARG A 98 -2.39 19.86 -5.37
N GLU A 99 -1.90 21.09 -5.46
CA GLU A 99 -1.56 21.72 -6.75
C GLU A 99 -0.44 20.94 -7.47
N ASP A 100 0.55 20.43 -6.75
CA ASP A 100 1.61 19.60 -7.34
C ASP A 100 1.10 18.21 -7.79
N GLU A 101 0.24 17.56 -6.98
CA GLU A 101 -0.41 16.28 -7.31
C GLU A 101 -1.11 16.32 -8.68
N GLU A 102 -1.75 17.43 -9.05
CA GLU A 102 -2.46 17.60 -10.32
C GLU A 102 -1.58 17.48 -11.57
N HIS A 103 -0.26 17.66 -11.44
CA HIS A 103 0.69 17.56 -12.56
C HIS A 103 0.93 16.13 -13.01
N PHE A 104 0.78 15.15 -12.12
CA PHE A 104 1.21 13.78 -12.41
C PHE A 104 0.20 12.70 -12.02
N ILE A 105 -0.77 13.01 -11.15
CA ILE A 105 -1.80 12.07 -10.68
C ILE A 105 -3.11 12.27 -11.45
N ASP A 106 -3.72 11.16 -11.86
CA ASP A 106 -5.13 11.07 -12.25
C ASP A 106 -5.95 10.88 -10.97
N LEU A 107 -6.36 11.99 -10.35
CA LEU A 107 -6.96 11.98 -9.01
C LEU A 107 -8.31 11.27 -8.96
N THR A 108 -9.09 11.30 -10.03
CA THR A 108 -10.40 10.62 -10.09
C THR A 108 -10.25 9.11 -10.11
N ARG A 109 -9.13 8.59 -10.64
CA ARG A 109 -8.79 7.16 -10.71
C ARG A 109 -7.81 6.70 -9.63
N SER A 110 -7.44 7.58 -8.72
CA SER A 110 -6.58 7.30 -7.57
C SER A 110 -7.42 7.25 -6.30
N VAL A 111 -6.96 6.54 -5.27
CA VAL A 111 -7.78 6.35 -4.05
C VAL A 111 -6.92 6.29 -2.80
N ALA A 112 -7.35 6.98 -1.76
CA ALA A 112 -6.65 7.02 -0.50
C ALA A 112 -7.50 6.47 0.64
N TRP A 113 -6.85 5.98 1.70
CA TRP A 113 -7.54 5.63 2.93
C TRP A 113 -6.60 5.70 4.13
N PHE A 114 -7.16 6.05 5.27
CA PHE A 114 -6.47 5.97 6.54
C PHE A 114 -6.56 4.55 7.09
N ASN A 115 -5.53 4.13 7.81
CA ASN A 115 -5.37 2.76 8.24
C ASN A 115 -4.42 2.63 9.44
N TYR A 116 -4.42 1.43 10.03
CA TYR A 116 -3.42 0.98 10.97
C TYR A 116 -2.76 -0.32 10.49
N GLU A 117 -1.54 -0.55 10.96
CA GLU A 117 -0.75 -1.74 10.62
C GLU A 117 -0.96 -2.83 11.66
N TYR A 118 -1.07 -4.07 11.18
CA TYR A 118 -1.18 -5.27 12.00
C TYR A 118 -0.13 -6.29 11.54
N PRO A 119 1.12 -6.18 12.04
CA PRO A 119 2.22 -7.05 11.65
C PRO A 119 1.94 -8.52 11.95
N GLN A 120 2.26 -9.40 11.01
CA GLN A 120 2.07 -10.85 11.15
C GLN A 120 3.41 -11.59 11.14
N VAL A 121 4.32 -11.21 10.23
CA VAL A 121 5.68 -11.75 10.13
C VAL A 121 6.63 -10.58 10.12
N ASN A 122 7.47 -10.47 11.14
CA ASN A 122 8.51 -9.44 11.23
C ASN A 122 9.90 -10.08 11.09
N PRO A 123 10.77 -9.53 10.22
CA PRO A 123 12.14 -9.97 10.12
C PRO A 123 12.97 -9.46 11.30
N THR A 124 14.15 -10.03 11.51
CA THR A 124 15.18 -9.45 12.37
C THR A 124 16.42 -9.17 11.50
N PRO A 125 16.85 -7.91 11.34
CA PRO A 125 16.26 -6.68 11.89
C PRO A 125 14.92 -6.32 11.23
N GLU A 126 14.04 -5.60 11.96
CA GLU A 126 12.67 -5.24 11.53
C GLU A 126 12.59 -4.20 10.40
N ASN A 127 13.73 -3.77 9.85
CA ASN A 127 13.85 -2.61 8.97
C ASN A 127 14.16 -2.95 7.51
N ILE A 128 13.73 -4.12 7.01
CA ILE A 128 13.94 -4.44 5.60
C ILE A 128 13.12 -3.51 4.69
N VAL A 129 13.75 -3.07 3.60
CA VAL A 129 13.17 -2.19 2.58
C VAL A 129 13.50 -2.75 1.20
N ALA A 130 12.49 -2.86 0.34
CA ALA A 130 12.59 -3.30 -1.04
C ALA A 130 13.13 -2.19 -1.95
N THR A 131 14.37 -1.74 -1.72
CA THR A 131 15.00 -0.69 -2.54
C THR A 131 15.33 -1.18 -3.95
N GLU A 132 15.51 -0.26 -4.90
CA GLU A 132 15.93 -0.59 -6.27
C GLU A 132 17.27 -1.33 -6.34
N ARG A 133 18.12 -1.17 -5.31
CA ARG A 133 19.46 -1.78 -5.23
C ARG A 133 19.48 -3.15 -4.55
N SER A 134 18.34 -3.67 -4.11
CA SER A 134 18.24 -5.00 -3.49
C SER A 134 17.44 -5.98 -4.34
N SER A 135 17.59 -7.27 -4.06
CA SER A 135 16.75 -8.34 -4.63
C SER A 135 15.33 -8.34 -4.06
N LEU A 136 15.08 -7.61 -2.97
CA LEU A 136 13.79 -7.60 -2.29
C LEU A 136 12.74 -6.89 -3.13
N VAL A 137 11.55 -7.46 -3.21
CA VAL A 137 10.35 -6.83 -3.75
C VAL A 137 9.28 -6.80 -2.67
N LYS A 138 8.44 -5.77 -2.72
CA LYS A 138 7.23 -5.68 -1.89
C LYS A 138 6.03 -5.98 -2.78
N LEU A 139 5.36 -7.10 -2.53
CA LEU A 139 4.05 -7.39 -3.11
C LEU A 139 3.00 -6.59 -2.36
N TYR A 140 2.27 -5.79 -3.11
CA TYR A 140 1.20 -4.93 -2.64
C TYR A 140 -0.12 -5.51 -3.13
N PHE A 141 -0.98 -5.92 -2.21
CA PHE A 141 -2.26 -6.56 -2.52
C PHE A 141 -3.38 -5.79 -1.82
N PRO A 142 -3.95 -4.74 -2.43
CA PRO A 142 -5.18 -4.12 -1.96
C PRO A 142 -6.36 -5.04 -2.25
N LEU A 143 -7.16 -5.30 -1.23
CA LEU A 143 -8.25 -6.27 -1.30
C LEU A 143 -9.61 -5.61 -1.09
N ARG A 144 -10.58 -6.03 -1.92
CA ARG A 144 -11.99 -5.91 -1.61
C ARG A 144 -12.47 -7.20 -0.98
N HIS A 145 -13.48 -7.08 -0.14
CA HIS A 145 -14.11 -8.21 0.50
C HIS A 145 -15.32 -8.67 -0.31
N LEU A 146 -15.72 -9.93 -0.11
CA LEU A 146 -16.96 -10.45 -0.67
C LEU A 146 -18.16 -9.61 -0.20
N GLU A 147 -19.11 -9.33 -1.10
CA GLU A 147 -20.31 -8.54 -0.80
C GLU A 147 -21.18 -9.15 0.31
N SER A 148 -21.04 -10.46 0.57
CA SER A 148 -21.74 -11.16 1.64
C SER A 148 -21.20 -10.86 3.05
N LEU A 149 -20.07 -10.16 3.17
CA LEU A 149 -19.46 -9.80 4.43
C LEU A 149 -19.54 -8.29 4.63
N SER A 150 -19.66 -7.85 5.88
CA SER A 150 -19.34 -6.47 6.25
C SER A 150 -17.83 -6.23 6.27
N VAL A 151 -17.44 -4.95 6.28
CA VAL A 151 -16.03 -4.53 6.46
C VAL A 151 -15.47 -5.10 7.77
N GLU A 152 -16.24 -5.01 8.85
CA GLU A 152 -15.84 -5.47 10.18
C GLU A 152 -15.64 -6.98 10.22
N GLU A 153 -16.56 -7.77 9.63
CA GLU A 153 -16.45 -9.22 9.55
C GLU A 153 -15.26 -9.67 8.71
N ALA A 154 -15.09 -9.09 7.52
CA ALA A 154 -13.99 -9.42 6.63
C ALA A 154 -12.63 -9.08 7.26
N GLN A 155 -12.52 -7.90 7.88
CA GLN A 155 -11.30 -7.51 8.59
C GLN A 155 -11.04 -8.39 9.83
N TRP A 156 -12.08 -8.76 10.57
CA TRP A 156 -11.95 -9.68 11.71
C TRP A 156 -11.46 -11.05 11.26
N TYR A 157 -12.04 -11.61 10.20
CA TYR A 157 -11.61 -12.88 9.61
C TYR A 157 -10.14 -12.78 9.18
N TRP A 158 -9.79 -11.69 8.49
CA TRP A 158 -8.44 -11.47 8.00
C TRP A 158 -7.40 -11.46 9.12
N ARG A 159 -7.68 -10.80 10.26
CA ARG A 159 -6.76 -10.76 11.42
C ARG A 159 -6.69 -12.09 12.17
N THR A 160 -7.84 -12.74 12.37
CA THR A 160 -7.97 -13.84 13.34
C THR A 160 -7.87 -15.23 12.72
N HIS A 161 -8.09 -15.37 11.41
CA HIS A 161 -8.03 -16.64 10.68
C HIS A 161 -6.90 -16.63 9.66
N HIS A 162 -6.94 -15.73 8.68
CA HIS A 162 -5.96 -15.65 7.60
C HIS A 162 -4.55 -15.29 8.11
N GLY A 163 -4.43 -14.32 9.02
CA GLY A 163 -3.16 -13.94 9.63
C GLY A 163 -2.38 -15.14 10.20
N PRO A 164 -2.98 -15.96 11.08
CA PRO A 164 -2.41 -17.23 11.52
C PRO A 164 -2.03 -18.21 10.39
N VAL A 165 -2.82 -18.33 9.32
CA VAL A 165 -2.50 -19.20 8.17
C VAL A 165 -1.18 -18.78 7.55
N ILE A 166 -1.01 -17.49 7.25
CA ILE A 166 0.24 -16.99 6.65
C ILE A 166 1.42 -17.14 7.62
N ARG A 167 1.26 -16.80 8.91
CA ARG A 167 2.34 -16.94 9.90
C ARG A 167 2.88 -18.36 9.98
N ARG A 168 2.00 -19.37 9.98
CA ARG A 168 2.40 -20.78 10.09
C ARG A 168 3.20 -21.29 8.89
N GLN A 169 3.11 -20.62 7.75
CA GLN A 169 3.73 -21.08 6.50
C GLN A 169 4.79 -20.12 5.94
N ALA A 170 5.00 -18.97 6.58
CA ALA A 170 5.84 -17.88 6.07
C ALA A 170 7.24 -18.34 5.63
N HIS A 171 7.90 -19.16 6.44
CA HIS A 171 9.24 -19.69 6.14
C HIS A 171 9.25 -20.55 4.86
N GLY A 172 8.27 -21.46 4.71
CA GLY A 172 8.12 -22.29 3.51
C GLY A 172 7.67 -21.51 2.28
N SER A 173 7.05 -20.35 2.49
CA SER A 173 6.63 -19.43 1.42
C SER A 173 7.71 -18.43 1.00
N GLY A 174 8.86 -18.36 1.68
CA GLY A 174 9.89 -17.36 1.42
C GLY A 174 9.47 -15.93 1.81
N ILE A 175 8.46 -15.79 2.67
CA ILE A 175 7.98 -14.50 3.18
C ILE A 175 8.95 -14.01 4.24
N LEU A 176 9.61 -12.88 3.95
CA LEU A 176 10.55 -12.23 4.87
C LEU A 176 9.85 -11.28 5.84
N ARG A 177 8.81 -10.60 5.35
CA ARG A 177 7.94 -9.74 6.16
C ARG A 177 6.53 -9.79 5.60
N TYR A 178 5.54 -9.78 6.48
CA TYR A 178 4.12 -9.70 6.13
C TYR A 178 3.39 -8.78 7.10
N GLN A 179 2.76 -7.75 6.54
CA GLN A 179 1.87 -6.85 7.24
C GLN A 179 0.47 -6.92 6.65
N GLN A 180 -0.52 -6.99 7.53
CA GLN A 180 -1.89 -6.62 7.18
C GLN A 180 -2.05 -5.14 7.49
N VAL A 181 -2.66 -4.40 6.58
CA VAL A 181 -2.94 -2.98 6.79
C VAL A 181 -4.44 -2.79 6.62
N HIS A 182 -5.10 -2.44 7.71
CA HIS A 182 -6.57 -2.43 7.80
C HIS A 182 -7.07 -1.00 7.63
N ARG A 183 -7.97 -0.77 6.68
CA ARG A 183 -8.65 0.53 6.57
C ARG A 183 -9.37 0.85 7.86
N ASP A 184 -9.26 2.10 8.29
CA ASP A 184 -9.96 2.65 9.43
C ASP A 184 -10.33 4.11 9.13
N GLU A 185 -10.90 4.82 10.10
CA GLU A 185 -11.17 6.26 10.03
C GLU A 185 -12.03 6.63 8.81
N PRO A 186 -13.29 6.15 8.73
CA PRO A 186 -14.13 6.30 7.55
C PRO A 186 -14.40 7.76 7.19
N GLU A 187 -14.52 8.67 8.17
CA GLU A 187 -14.75 10.10 7.91
C GLU A 187 -13.51 10.77 7.33
N LEU A 188 -12.31 10.43 7.81
CA LEU A 188 -11.06 10.95 7.25
C LEU A 188 -10.83 10.42 5.84
N THR A 189 -11.12 9.14 5.64
CA THR A 189 -11.06 8.49 4.32
C THR A 189 -12.05 9.13 3.34
N ALA A 190 -13.27 9.43 3.75
CA ALA A 190 -14.24 10.14 2.91
C ALA A 190 -13.78 11.58 2.59
N ALA A 191 -13.24 12.30 3.58
CA ALA A 191 -12.77 13.67 3.40
C ALA A 191 -11.57 13.77 2.44
N ILE A 192 -10.58 12.88 2.56
CA ILE A 192 -9.40 12.90 1.69
C ILE A 192 -9.79 12.61 0.24
N ASN A 193 -10.62 11.59 -0.01
CA ASN A 193 -11.06 11.24 -1.36
C ASN A 193 -11.94 12.34 -1.98
N SER A 194 -12.86 12.92 -1.21
CA SER A 194 -13.66 14.07 -1.65
C SER A 194 -12.79 15.26 -2.05
N SER A 195 -11.72 15.54 -1.29
CA SER A 195 -10.81 16.64 -1.61
C SER A 195 -9.97 16.43 -2.88
N ARG A 196 -9.80 15.19 -3.32
CA ARG A 196 -9.11 14.81 -4.56
C ARG A 196 -10.09 14.52 -5.71
N GLY A 197 -11.40 14.46 -5.44
CA GLY A 197 -12.39 14.07 -6.44
C GLY A 197 -12.28 12.61 -6.88
N SER A 198 -11.79 11.72 -6.01
CA SER A 198 -11.69 10.29 -6.30
C SER A 198 -13.07 9.69 -6.56
N GLU A 199 -13.18 8.89 -7.62
CA GLU A 199 -14.39 8.14 -8.00
C GLU A 199 -14.25 6.64 -7.66
N ILE A 200 -13.13 6.26 -7.07
CA ILE A 200 -12.82 4.87 -6.75
C ILE A 200 -13.26 4.57 -5.33
N GLU A 201 -14.05 3.52 -5.16
CA GLU A 201 -14.41 3.02 -3.85
C GLU A 201 -13.14 2.56 -3.10
N PRO A 202 -12.88 3.03 -1.86
CA PRO A 202 -11.71 2.58 -1.10
C PRO A 202 -11.75 1.07 -0.78
N TYR A 203 -10.58 0.43 -0.78
CA TYR A 203 -10.43 -1.00 -0.46
C TYR A 203 -10.69 -1.29 1.04
N LEU A 204 -10.79 -2.58 1.40
CA LEU A 204 -10.86 -3.04 2.80
C LEU A 204 -9.60 -2.68 3.61
N GLY A 205 -8.49 -2.56 2.88
CA GLY A 205 -7.12 -2.54 3.37
C GLY A 205 -6.22 -3.18 2.32
N HIS A 206 -4.99 -3.52 2.71
CA HIS A 206 -4.04 -4.20 1.81
C HIS A 206 -3.03 -5.07 2.57
N ALA A 207 -2.61 -6.15 1.94
CA ALA A 207 -1.48 -6.96 2.38
C ALA A 207 -0.18 -6.42 1.78
N GLU A 208 0.87 -6.37 2.60
CA GLU A 208 2.22 -6.07 2.16
C GLU A 208 3.12 -7.26 2.48
N VAL A 209 3.77 -7.81 1.46
CA VAL A 209 4.62 -8.99 1.60
C VAL A 209 5.99 -8.71 0.99
N TRP A 210 7.03 -8.78 1.80
CA TRP A 210 8.41 -8.67 1.31
C TRP A 210 8.97 -10.05 1.08
N MET A 211 9.57 -10.23 -0.10
CA MET A 211 10.18 -11.48 -0.53
C MET A 211 11.46 -11.17 -1.31
N ASP A 212 12.39 -12.13 -1.34
CA ASP A 212 13.50 -12.07 -2.28
C ASP A 212 13.04 -12.53 -3.67
N ARG A 213 13.22 -11.68 -4.69
CA ARG A 213 12.81 -12.00 -6.06
C ARG A 213 13.50 -13.23 -6.64
N ASN A 214 14.71 -13.55 -6.18
CA ASN A 214 15.44 -14.75 -6.59
C ASN A 214 14.70 -16.03 -6.19
N SER A 215 13.87 -15.96 -5.15
CA SER A 215 13.08 -17.09 -4.66
C SER A 215 11.72 -17.23 -5.37
N MET A 216 11.29 -16.26 -6.18
CA MET A 216 9.97 -16.28 -6.82
C MET A 216 9.90 -17.17 -8.06
N GLY A 217 11.03 -17.39 -8.76
CA GLY A 217 11.06 -18.10 -10.04
C GLY A 217 11.05 -19.63 -9.98
N ASN A 218 11.25 -20.22 -8.79
CA ASN A 218 11.33 -21.69 -8.64
C ASN A 218 10.66 -22.17 -7.34
N PRO A 219 9.32 -22.26 -7.31
CA PRO A 219 8.60 -22.58 -6.08
C PRO A 219 8.81 -24.04 -5.65
N THR A 220 9.23 -24.24 -4.41
CA THR A 220 9.36 -25.57 -3.78
C THR A 220 7.98 -26.22 -3.57
N PRO A 221 7.90 -27.54 -3.29
CA PRO A 221 6.63 -28.17 -2.92
C PRO A 221 5.93 -27.52 -1.72
N GLU A 222 6.68 -27.10 -0.71
CA GLU A 222 6.18 -26.41 0.48
C GLU A 222 5.58 -25.05 0.11
N ASN A 223 6.27 -24.29 -0.75
CA ASN A 223 5.78 -23.02 -1.26
C ASN A 223 4.45 -23.21 -2.01
N LYS A 224 4.37 -24.18 -2.93
CA LYS A 224 3.13 -24.49 -3.68
C LYS A 224 1.97 -24.87 -2.75
N ALA A 225 2.23 -25.69 -1.74
CA ALA A 225 1.22 -26.10 -0.75
C ALA A 225 0.76 -24.92 0.12
N ALA A 226 1.68 -24.04 0.50
CA ALA A 226 1.37 -22.82 1.25
C ALA A 226 0.55 -21.83 0.42
N SER A 227 0.91 -21.61 -0.85
CA SER A 227 0.15 -20.75 -1.77
C SER A 227 -1.27 -21.26 -1.99
N ARG A 228 -1.47 -22.59 -2.09
CA ARG A 228 -2.80 -23.19 -2.21
C ARG A 228 -3.64 -22.94 -0.96
N ARG A 229 -3.08 -23.19 0.24
CA ARG A 229 -3.79 -22.93 1.51
C ARG A 229 -4.15 -21.46 1.68
N ALA A 230 -3.25 -20.55 1.30
CA ALA A 230 -3.53 -19.12 1.31
C ALA A 230 -4.67 -18.77 0.33
N TYR A 231 -4.62 -19.29 -0.90
CA TYR A 231 -5.67 -19.08 -1.91
C TYR A 231 -7.05 -19.55 -1.42
N GLU A 232 -7.12 -20.79 -0.92
CA GLU A 232 -8.36 -21.40 -0.43
C GLU A 232 -8.95 -20.64 0.76
N ASP A 233 -8.09 -20.13 1.65
CA ASP A 233 -8.49 -19.31 2.80
C ASP A 233 -8.95 -17.91 2.38
N GLU A 234 -8.19 -17.25 1.50
CA GLU A 234 -8.50 -15.92 0.96
C GLU A 234 -9.83 -15.90 0.21
N ALA A 235 -10.18 -16.97 -0.51
CA ALA A 235 -11.45 -17.09 -1.23
C ALA A 235 -12.68 -17.02 -0.31
N ASN A 236 -12.53 -17.18 1.00
CA ASN A 236 -13.64 -17.07 1.96
C ASN A 236 -13.97 -15.62 2.32
N PHE A 237 -13.11 -14.64 2.00
CA PHE A 237 -13.34 -13.25 2.37
C PHE A 237 -12.92 -12.21 1.35
N ILE A 238 -12.09 -12.56 0.35
CA ILE A 238 -11.61 -11.63 -0.68
C ILE A 238 -12.41 -11.81 -1.97
N ASP A 239 -12.88 -10.69 -2.52
CA ASP A 239 -13.31 -10.59 -3.92
C ASP A 239 -12.09 -10.34 -4.79
N PHE A 240 -11.57 -11.40 -5.44
CA PHE A 240 -10.34 -11.31 -6.19
C PHE A 240 -10.43 -10.43 -7.44
N GLU A 241 -11.57 -10.49 -8.15
CA GLU A 241 -11.76 -9.77 -9.41
C GLU A 241 -11.74 -8.26 -9.18
N ARG A 242 -12.34 -7.80 -8.08
CA ARG A 242 -12.35 -6.39 -7.67
C ARG A 242 -11.17 -5.98 -6.78
N SER A 243 -10.17 -6.85 -6.65
CA SER A 243 -8.93 -6.56 -5.95
C SER A 243 -7.79 -6.31 -6.94
N SER A 244 -6.65 -5.80 -6.49
CA SER A 244 -5.45 -5.65 -7.34
C SER A 244 -4.24 -6.28 -6.67
N MET A 245 -3.21 -6.63 -7.43
CA MET A 245 -1.98 -7.20 -6.87
C MET A 245 -0.78 -6.80 -7.74
N PHE A 246 0.26 -6.25 -7.11
CA PHE A 246 1.43 -5.81 -7.84
C PHE A 246 2.75 -5.80 -7.07
N LEU A 247 3.87 -5.88 -7.79
CA LEU A 247 5.22 -5.83 -7.22
C LEU A 247 5.77 -4.42 -7.27
N THR A 248 6.43 -4.04 -6.19
CA THR A 248 6.88 -2.66 -5.97
C THR A 248 8.31 -2.59 -5.43
N LYS A 249 8.88 -1.39 -5.58
CA LYS A 249 10.12 -0.93 -4.95
C LYS A 249 9.85 0.28 -4.07
N GLU A 250 10.62 0.43 -3.02
CA GLU A 250 10.41 1.45 -1.98
C GLU A 250 11.50 2.52 -2.01
N HIS A 251 11.06 3.78 -1.94
CA HIS A 251 11.89 4.96 -1.76
C HIS A 251 11.49 5.62 -0.43
N VAL A 252 12.34 5.49 0.59
CA VAL A 252 12.12 6.14 1.89
C VAL A 252 12.59 7.59 1.80
N ILE A 253 11.62 8.52 1.80
CA ILE A 253 11.88 9.95 1.59
C ILE A 253 12.04 10.69 2.92
N VAL A 254 11.21 10.35 3.90
CA VAL A 254 11.27 10.87 5.27
C VAL A 254 11.24 9.70 6.23
N ASP A 255 12.14 9.71 7.22
CA ASP A 255 12.15 8.76 8.33
C ASP A 255 12.63 9.47 9.60
N HIS A 256 11.71 9.69 10.54
CA HIS A 256 11.96 10.31 11.85
C HIS A 256 11.70 9.33 13.01
N ARG A 257 11.52 8.04 12.70
CA ARG A 257 11.26 6.98 13.67
C ARG A 257 12.54 6.44 14.31
#